data_AF-H2CKQ6-F1
#
_entry.id   AF-H2CKQ6-F1
#
_cell.length_a   1.000
_cell.length_b   1.000
_cell.length_c   1.000
_cell.angle_alpha   90.00
_cell.angle_beta   90.00
_cell.angle_gamma   90.00
#
_symmetry.space_group_name_H-M   'P 1'
#
loop_
_entity.id
_entity.type
_entity.pdbx_description
1 polymer ?
#
loop_
_entity_poly.entity_id
_entity_poly.type
_entity_poly.pdbx_seq_one_letter_code
_entity_poly.pdbx_strand_id
1 'polypeptide(L)'
;MNSSPIEKARKLVRSFPDLANKLENLEAEGTYYNGKASVYFGDDEKVTPTLLAECLSYYIDIDEQELPEEKIPLGRSKMKGLPHLPPSLEWPKKHYFYAQLNIADFKKYDIENVFPDSGMIYIFDNASDDFTVLYYDGPMDVLRPVPYPPAKSLPEPEYFLEEYRDSTSLLSFSPRFIFYVAGDAYDYRAVTAALPADLVKELENILSAKISDWNPSLRIFGRPLFWQGEDEEGFGDGDDEDFDDEDEGDDDGDSQCESDTEVDEEDDESDGMAEDRSILMFHDEYGEGNIHIFIGAKDLRQGKLSEAYVSYSGT
;
A
#
# COMPACT_ATOMS: atom_id res chain seq x y z
N MET A 1 14.07 -23.59 3.15
CA MET A 1 13.62 -22.64 4.19
C MET A 1 12.12 -22.79 4.42
N ASN A 2 11.58 -22.31 5.54
CA ASN A 2 10.13 -22.26 5.72
C ASN A 2 9.57 -21.14 4.83
N SER A 3 8.68 -21.50 3.90
CA SER A 3 7.93 -20.55 3.08
C SER A 3 7.20 -19.51 3.96
N SER A 4 7.18 -18.24 3.53
CA SER A 4 6.50 -17.14 4.23
C SER A 4 4.99 -17.43 4.36
N PRO A 5 4.28 -16.81 5.31
CA PRO A 5 2.83 -16.99 5.42
C PRO A 5 2.08 -16.68 4.11
N ILE A 6 2.50 -15.62 3.40
CA ILE A 6 1.94 -15.24 2.10
C ILE A 6 2.19 -16.35 1.08
N GLU A 7 3.41 -16.86 0.94
CA GLU A 7 3.70 -17.92 -0.03
C GLU A 7 2.99 -19.24 0.28
N LYS A 8 2.80 -19.56 1.57
CA LYS A 8 1.94 -20.69 1.97
C LYS A 8 0.49 -20.47 1.55
N ALA A 9 -0.05 -19.27 1.75
CA ALA A 9 -1.40 -18.91 1.35
C ALA A 9 -1.58 -18.98 -0.17
N ARG A 10 -0.63 -18.44 -0.95
CA ARG A 10 -0.62 -18.54 -2.42
C ARG A 10 -0.59 -19.98 -2.90
N LYS A 11 0.27 -20.81 -2.30
CA LYS A 11 0.33 -22.25 -2.60
C LYS A 11 -0.99 -22.96 -2.30
N LEU A 12 -1.65 -22.61 -1.20
CA LEU A 12 -2.98 -23.13 -0.87
C LEU A 12 -3.99 -22.76 -1.95
N VAL A 13 -4.07 -21.49 -2.36
CA VAL A 13 -5.00 -21.02 -3.40
C VAL A 13 -4.79 -21.81 -4.71
N ARG A 14 -3.54 -21.94 -5.18
CA ARG A 14 -3.22 -22.67 -6.42
C ARG A 14 -3.64 -24.15 -6.38
N SER A 15 -3.56 -24.77 -5.22
CA SER A 15 -3.78 -26.22 -5.05
C SER A 15 -5.14 -26.57 -4.45
N PHE A 16 -6.00 -25.57 -4.20
CA PHE A 16 -7.27 -25.81 -3.54
C PHE A 16 -8.22 -26.65 -4.43
N PRO A 17 -8.77 -27.77 -3.93
CA PRO A 17 -9.61 -28.64 -4.73
C PRO A 17 -10.83 -27.94 -5.32
N ASP A 18 -11.14 -28.24 -6.58
CA ASP A 18 -12.30 -27.73 -7.32
C ASP A 18 -12.41 -26.20 -7.44
N LEU A 19 -11.38 -25.43 -7.06
CA LEU A 19 -11.43 -23.97 -7.10
C LEU A 19 -11.63 -23.46 -8.54
N ALA A 20 -10.98 -24.08 -9.53
CA ALA A 20 -11.16 -23.73 -10.93
C ALA A 20 -12.66 -23.79 -11.35
N ASN A 21 -13.34 -24.89 -11.01
CA ASN A 21 -14.77 -25.07 -11.30
C ASN A 21 -15.66 -24.04 -10.59
N LYS A 22 -15.24 -23.54 -9.42
CA LYS A 22 -15.96 -22.51 -8.67
C LYS A 22 -15.81 -21.13 -9.31
N LEU A 23 -14.64 -20.86 -9.89
CA LEU A 23 -14.33 -19.60 -10.56
C LEU A 23 -14.88 -19.53 -12.00
N GLU A 24 -15.33 -20.65 -12.60
CA GLU A 24 -15.84 -20.68 -13.99
C GLU A 24 -16.96 -19.68 -14.29
N ASN A 25 -17.78 -19.34 -13.27
CA ASN A 25 -18.90 -18.40 -13.41
C ASN A 25 -18.57 -16.99 -12.91
N LEU A 26 -17.34 -16.76 -12.44
CA LEU A 26 -16.90 -15.42 -12.07
C LEU A 26 -16.54 -14.67 -13.36
N GLU A 27 -17.27 -13.60 -13.64
CA GLU A 27 -17.00 -12.73 -14.77
C GLU A 27 -15.64 -12.06 -14.56
N ALA A 28 -14.76 -12.18 -15.55
CA ALA A 28 -13.43 -11.57 -15.55
C ALA A 28 -13.52 -10.15 -16.14
N GLU A 29 -14.27 -9.28 -15.47
CA GLU A 29 -14.44 -7.89 -15.86
C GLU A 29 -13.50 -6.96 -15.06
N GLY A 30 -13.16 -5.81 -15.64
CA GLY A 30 -12.33 -4.80 -14.99
C GLY A 30 -10.85 -5.17 -14.99
N THR A 31 -10.21 -5.03 -13.83
CA THR A 31 -8.76 -5.22 -13.68
C THR A 31 -8.39 -6.26 -12.63
N TYR A 32 -7.15 -6.71 -12.70
CA TYR A 32 -6.47 -7.43 -11.64
C TYR A 32 -5.11 -6.80 -11.34
N TYR A 33 -4.56 -7.04 -10.14
CA TYR A 33 -3.24 -6.55 -9.77
C TYR A 33 -2.22 -7.68 -9.84
N ASN A 34 -1.22 -7.53 -10.71
CA ASN A 34 -0.17 -8.55 -10.92
C ASN A 34 1.00 -8.45 -9.92
N GLY A 35 0.90 -7.55 -8.93
CA GLY A 35 1.98 -7.26 -7.97
C GLY A 35 2.83 -6.04 -8.34
N LYS A 36 2.65 -5.48 -9.54
CA LYS A 36 3.30 -4.25 -9.99
C LYS A 36 2.26 -3.21 -10.42
N ALA A 37 1.35 -3.62 -11.29
CA ALA A 37 0.39 -2.75 -11.95
C ALA A 37 -1.01 -3.38 -11.97
N SER A 38 -2.01 -2.52 -12.20
CA SER A 38 -3.35 -2.90 -12.60
C SER A 38 -3.33 -3.33 -14.06
N VAL A 39 -3.93 -4.48 -14.36
CA VAL A 39 -3.98 -5.06 -15.70
C VAL A 39 -5.43 -5.34 -16.05
N TYR A 40 -5.86 -4.90 -17.24
CA TYR A 40 -7.19 -5.22 -17.75
C TYR A 40 -7.27 -6.67 -18.18
N PHE A 41 -8.40 -7.30 -17.89
CA PHE A 41 -8.72 -8.60 -18.47
C PHE A 41 -8.88 -8.49 -19.98
N GLY A 42 -8.34 -9.47 -20.71
CA GLY A 42 -8.68 -9.67 -22.13
C GLY A 42 -10.07 -10.29 -22.32
N ASP A 43 -10.66 -10.13 -23.50
CA ASP A 43 -12.04 -10.55 -23.84
C ASP A 43 -12.38 -12.02 -23.47
N ASP A 44 -11.39 -12.91 -23.54
CA ASP A 44 -11.54 -14.35 -23.26
C ASP A 44 -10.79 -14.82 -22.00
N GLU A 45 -10.18 -13.90 -21.25
CA GLU A 45 -9.44 -14.22 -20.05
C GLU A 45 -10.38 -14.63 -18.91
N LYS A 46 -9.89 -15.46 -17.99
CA LYS A 46 -10.68 -15.98 -16.87
C LYS A 46 -9.91 -15.87 -15.58
N VAL A 47 -10.65 -15.71 -14.48
CA VAL A 47 -10.07 -15.84 -13.14
C VAL A 47 -9.68 -17.29 -12.89
N THR A 48 -8.38 -17.56 -12.86
CA THR A 48 -7.83 -18.89 -12.57
C THR A 48 -7.31 -18.98 -11.13
N PRO A 49 -7.15 -20.18 -10.55
CA PRO A 49 -6.47 -20.34 -9.26
C PRO A 49 -5.06 -19.76 -9.22
N THR A 50 -4.34 -19.77 -10.35
CA THR A 50 -3.00 -19.18 -10.46
C THR A 50 -3.06 -17.67 -10.36
N LEU A 51 -3.89 -17.03 -11.18
CA LEU A 51 -4.10 -15.58 -11.17
C LEU A 51 -4.59 -15.11 -9.79
N LEU A 52 -5.59 -15.80 -9.22
CA LEU A 52 -6.11 -15.51 -7.90
C LEU A 52 -5.02 -15.58 -6.82
N ALA A 53 -4.11 -16.55 -6.89
CA ALA A 53 -3.00 -16.64 -5.95
C ALA A 53 -2.00 -15.49 -6.10
N GLU A 54 -1.78 -14.98 -7.31
CA GLU A 54 -0.91 -13.84 -7.56
C GLU A 54 -1.54 -12.54 -7.03
N CYS A 55 -2.84 -12.36 -7.22
CA CYS A 55 -3.61 -11.22 -6.73
C CYS A 55 -3.91 -11.25 -5.22
N LEU A 56 -3.54 -12.32 -4.51
CA LEU A 56 -3.66 -12.39 -3.04
C LEU A 56 -2.71 -11.36 -2.41
N SER A 57 -3.28 -10.44 -1.65
CA SER A 57 -2.54 -9.42 -0.93
C SER A 57 -2.91 -9.37 0.55
N TYR A 58 -1.93 -9.05 1.38
CA TYR A 58 -2.06 -8.87 2.82
C TYR A 58 -1.84 -7.39 3.16
N TYR A 59 -2.65 -6.87 4.08
CA TYR A 59 -2.48 -5.52 4.60
C TYR A 59 -2.92 -5.40 6.05
N ILE A 60 -2.48 -4.33 6.70
CA ILE A 60 -2.93 -3.93 8.03
C ILE A 60 -3.83 -2.71 7.83
N ASP A 61 -5.12 -2.94 8.03
CA ASP A 61 -6.16 -1.93 8.02
C ASP A 61 -6.03 -1.02 9.24
N ILE A 62 -6.29 0.27 9.07
CA ILE A 62 -6.23 1.25 10.15
C ILE A 62 -7.61 1.88 10.32
N ASP A 63 -8.17 1.72 11.52
CA ASP A 63 -9.39 2.40 11.92
C ASP A 63 -9.06 3.66 12.73
N GLU A 64 -9.74 4.75 12.42
CA GLU A 64 -9.66 6.02 13.14
C GLU A 64 -10.79 6.18 14.15
N GLN A 65 -10.44 6.67 15.35
CA GLN A 65 -11.40 7.13 16.32
C GLN A 65 -11.07 8.56 16.75
N GLU A 66 -11.88 9.53 16.32
CA GLU A 66 -11.74 10.92 16.77
C GLU A 66 -11.95 11.01 18.29
N LEU A 67 -10.96 11.59 18.98
CA LEU A 67 -10.97 11.80 20.42
C LEU A 67 -10.35 13.15 20.76
N PRO A 68 -10.79 13.81 21.85
CA PRO A 68 -10.08 14.97 22.38
C PRO A 68 -8.61 14.64 22.68
N GLU A 69 -7.69 15.57 22.41
CA GLU A 69 -6.24 15.40 22.58
C GLU A 69 -5.86 14.81 23.95
N GLU A 70 -6.39 15.35 25.03
CA GLU A 70 -6.19 14.87 26.41
C GLU A 70 -6.65 13.43 26.69
N LYS A 71 -7.43 12.81 25.80
CA LYS A 71 -7.82 11.39 25.90
C LYS A 71 -6.90 10.46 25.12
N ILE A 72 -6.01 10.98 24.26
CA ILE A 72 -5.04 10.16 23.54
C ILE A 72 -3.93 9.74 24.51
N PRO A 73 -3.69 8.44 24.73
CA PRO A 73 -2.59 8.02 25.58
C PRO A 73 -1.24 8.35 24.95
N LEU A 74 -0.29 8.76 25.78
CA LEU A 74 1.07 9.11 25.35
C LEU A 74 1.73 7.96 24.58
N GLY A 75 2.34 8.28 23.45
CA GLY A 75 3.10 7.32 22.64
C GLY A 75 2.24 6.29 21.90
N ARG A 76 0.93 6.49 21.75
CA ARG A 76 0.08 5.66 20.87
C ARG A 76 0.10 6.15 19.43
N SER A 77 -0.24 5.27 18.50
CA SER A 77 -0.48 5.68 17.11
C SER A 77 -1.67 6.63 17.02
N LYS A 78 -1.50 7.77 16.36
CA LYS A 78 -2.53 8.81 16.19
C LYS A 78 -2.34 9.58 14.89
N MET A 79 -3.40 10.21 14.40
CA MET A 79 -3.37 11.19 13.33
C MET A 79 -3.76 12.58 13.85
N LYS A 80 -3.09 13.60 13.31
CA LYS A 80 -3.32 15.02 13.59
C LYS A 80 -3.19 15.37 15.09
N GLY A 81 -3.42 16.63 15.45
CA GLY A 81 -3.26 17.14 16.81
C GLY A 81 -1.80 17.31 17.24
N LEU A 82 -1.51 17.07 18.52
CA LEU A 82 -0.14 17.25 19.05
C LEU A 82 0.71 15.99 18.89
N PRO A 83 1.90 16.04 18.26
CA PRO A 83 2.81 14.90 18.24
C PRO A 83 3.41 14.66 19.63
N HIS A 84 3.62 13.39 19.94
CA HIS A 84 4.37 12.95 21.11
C HIS A 84 5.85 12.83 20.76
N LEU A 85 6.62 13.90 20.87
CA LEU A 85 8.04 13.91 20.50
C LEU A 85 8.96 13.70 21.71
N PRO A 86 10.09 13.00 21.54
CA PRO A 86 11.16 12.99 22.54
C PRO A 86 11.90 14.34 22.54
N PRO A 87 12.65 14.68 23.61
CA PRO A 87 13.44 15.91 23.67
C PRO A 87 14.54 16.03 22.60
N SER A 88 14.94 14.90 21.99
CA SER A 88 15.96 14.83 20.96
C SER A 88 15.46 15.13 19.55
N LEU A 89 14.14 15.15 19.32
CA LEU A 89 13.55 15.44 18.02
C LEU A 89 12.86 16.79 18.05
N GLU A 90 13.17 17.61 17.05
CA GLU A 90 12.52 18.89 16.82
C GLU A 90 11.41 18.74 15.79
N TRP A 91 10.34 19.52 15.95
CA TRP A 91 9.31 19.65 14.93
C TRP A 91 9.93 20.25 13.65
N PRO A 92 9.82 19.60 12.48
CA PRO A 92 10.37 20.12 11.23
C PRO A 92 9.81 21.50 10.85
N LYS A 93 10.68 22.45 10.48
CA LYS A 93 10.23 23.80 10.09
C LYS A 93 9.30 23.72 8.87
N LYS A 94 8.25 24.55 8.83
CA LYS A 94 7.27 24.56 7.74
C LYS A 94 6.63 23.17 7.51
N HIS A 95 6.21 22.53 8.58
CA HIS A 95 5.43 21.30 8.46
C HIS A 95 4.26 21.28 9.44
N TYR A 96 3.17 20.65 9.03
CA TYR A 96 2.10 20.15 9.88
C TYR A 96 2.40 18.74 10.36
N PHE A 97 1.90 18.38 11.54
CA PHE A 97 1.97 17.01 12.03
C PHE A 97 0.82 16.21 11.39
N TYR A 98 1.15 15.15 10.65
CA TYR A 98 0.18 14.32 9.96
C TYR A 98 -0.20 13.10 10.80
N ALA A 99 0.79 12.29 11.17
CA ALA A 99 0.57 11.06 11.91
C ALA A 99 1.79 10.65 12.73
N GLN A 100 1.57 9.90 13.80
CA GLN A 100 2.60 9.09 14.44
C GLN A 100 2.13 7.63 14.51
N LEU A 101 3.04 6.70 14.25
CA LEU A 101 2.77 5.27 14.29
C LEU A 101 3.74 4.63 15.27
N ASN A 102 3.22 4.10 16.37
CA ASN A 102 3.99 3.26 17.27
C ASN A 102 4.02 1.85 16.69
N ILE A 103 5.20 1.35 16.35
CA ILE A 103 5.37 0.02 15.78
C ILE A 103 4.79 -1.06 16.69
N ALA A 104 4.86 -0.89 18.02
CA ALA A 104 4.30 -1.84 18.97
C ALA A 104 2.77 -2.03 18.84
N ASP A 105 2.05 -1.04 18.29
CA ASP A 105 0.60 -1.12 18.12
C ASP A 105 0.20 -2.10 17.00
N PHE A 106 1.05 -2.29 15.99
CA PHE A 106 0.76 -3.13 14.81
C PHE A 106 1.77 -4.25 14.54
N LYS A 107 2.93 -4.29 15.22
CA LYS A 107 4.01 -5.28 14.97
C LYS A 107 3.55 -6.74 15.04
N LYS A 108 2.59 -7.06 15.91
CA LYS A 108 1.96 -8.40 16.00
C LYS A 108 1.27 -8.86 14.72
N TYR A 109 1.00 -7.94 13.78
CA TYR A 109 0.40 -8.18 12.48
C TYR A 109 1.43 -8.11 11.34
N ASP A 110 2.72 -7.91 11.63
CA ASP A 110 3.77 -7.93 10.61
C ASP A 110 4.17 -9.38 10.30
N ILE A 111 3.39 -10.05 9.45
CA ILE A 111 3.56 -11.47 9.12
C ILE A 111 4.85 -11.77 8.33
N GLU A 112 5.48 -10.74 7.76
CA GLU A 112 6.75 -10.84 7.03
C GLU A 112 7.96 -10.39 7.86
N ASN A 113 7.72 -9.91 9.08
CA ASN A 113 8.72 -9.44 10.03
C ASN A 113 9.70 -8.42 9.39
N VAL A 114 9.16 -7.42 8.67
CA VAL A 114 9.96 -6.39 8.01
C VAL A 114 10.15 -5.12 8.84
N PHE A 115 9.24 -4.81 9.76
CA PHE A 115 9.40 -3.67 10.67
C PHE A 115 10.41 -3.96 11.78
N PRO A 116 11.06 -2.95 12.37
CA PRO A 116 11.76 -3.08 13.65
C PRO A 116 10.85 -3.61 14.76
N ASP A 117 11.42 -4.10 15.87
CA ASP A 117 10.62 -4.60 17.01
C ASP A 117 9.88 -3.49 17.77
N SER A 118 10.40 -2.26 17.70
CA SER A 118 9.86 -1.10 18.39
C SER A 118 10.24 0.20 17.69
N GLY A 119 9.59 1.28 18.10
CA GLY A 119 9.92 2.64 17.68
C GLY A 119 8.68 3.42 17.28
N MET A 120 8.90 4.72 17.08
CA MET A 120 7.89 5.66 16.63
C MET A 120 8.26 6.18 15.25
N ILE A 121 7.31 6.10 14.33
CA ILE A 121 7.38 6.73 13.02
C ILE A 121 6.56 8.01 13.13
N TYR A 122 7.10 9.13 12.67
CA TYR A 122 6.37 10.39 12.57
C TYR A 122 6.30 10.82 11.11
N ILE A 123 5.14 11.29 10.70
CA ILE A 123 4.85 11.78 9.36
C ILE A 123 4.47 13.25 9.50
N PHE A 124 5.16 14.11 8.76
CA PHE A 124 4.97 15.55 8.75
C PHE A 124 4.70 16.01 7.32
N ASP A 125 3.65 16.79 7.12
CA ASP A 125 3.25 17.34 5.82
C ASP A 125 3.81 18.76 5.65
N ASN A 126 4.43 19.10 4.52
CA ASN A 126 4.94 20.44 4.25
C ASN A 126 3.96 21.37 3.51
N ALA A 127 2.76 20.89 3.16
CA ALA A 127 1.73 21.57 2.37
C ALA A 127 2.20 21.99 0.96
N SER A 128 3.16 21.28 0.39
CA SER A 128 3.66 21.45 -0.98
C SER A 128 3.85 20.07 -1.63
N ASP A 129 2.93 19.15 -1.31
CA ASP A 129 2.88 17.75 -1.80
C ASP A 129 4.11 16.91 -1.44
N ASP A 130 4.78 17.23 -0.33
CA ASP A 130 5.92 16.48 0.16
C ASP A 130 5.84 16.26 1.69
N PHE A 131 6.35 15.12 2.15
CA PHE A 131 6.26 14.69 3.54
C PHE A 131 7.63 14.34 4.09
N THR A 132 7.87 14.77 5.33
CA THR A 132 9.03 14.34 6.11
C THR A 132 8.66 13.18 7.02
N VAL A 133 9.37 12.06 6.87
CA VAL A 133 9.27 10.90 7.76
C VAL A 133 10.44 10.91 8.75
N LEU A 134 10.13 10.85 10.06
CA LEU A 134 11.12 10.72 11.13
C LEU A 134 10.96 9.40 11.88
N TYR A 135 12.08 8.87 12.40
CA TYR A 135 12.10 7.67 13.23
C TYR A 135 12.66 7.96 14.62
N TYR A 136 12.10 7.30 15.63
CA TYR A 136 12.62 7.28 16.98
C TYR A 136 12.59 5.88 17.59
N ASP A 137 13.75 5.35 17.96
CA ASP A 137 13.93 4.04 18.60
C ASP A 137 14.26 4.14 20.11
N GLY A 138 14.22 5.34 20.68
CA GLY A 138 14.57 5.57 22.08
C GLY A 138 13.44 5.28 23.08
N PRO A 139 13.62 5.66 24.36
CA PRO A 139 12.65 5.39 25.42
C PRO A 139 11.29 6.08 25.19
N MET A 140 10.19 5.32 25.28
CA MET A 140 8.84 5.89 25.08
C MET A 140 8.35 6.73 26.28
N ASP A 141 8.97 6.60 27.45
CA ASP A 141 8.63 7.34 28.66
C ASP A 141 9.14 8.78 28.68
N VAL A 142 10.05 9.15 27.77
CA VAL A 142 10.51 10.54 27.59
C VAL A 142 9.66 11.34 26.61
N LEU A 143 8.70 10.69 25.94
CA LEU A 143 7.81 11.37 25.01
C LEU A 143 6.95 12.40 25.75
N ARG A 144 6.63 13.48 25.05
CA ARG A 144 5.71 14.51 25.57
C ARG A 144 4.91 15.10 24.42
N PRO A 145 3.65 15.50 24.64
CA PRO A 145 2.93 16.30 23.67
C PRO A 145 3.71 17.60 23.41
N VAL A 146 3.97 17.91 22.15
CA VAL A 146 4.64 19.14 21.76
C VAL A 146 3.59 20.11 21.20
N PRO A 147 3.43 21.31 21.79
CA PRO A 147 2.50 22.31 21.26
C PRO A 147 2.84 22.70 19.83
N TYR A 148 1.82 23.06 19.05
CA TYR A 148 2.01 23.59 17.70
C TYR A 148 3.01 24.76 17.70
N PRO A 149 3.91 24.80 16.71
CA PRO A 149 4.84 25.91 16.59
C PRO A 149 4.07 27.18 16.20
N PRO A 150 4.64 28.38 16.40
CA PRO A 150 3.97 29.63 16.06
C PRO A 150 3.51 29.65 14.59
N ALA A 151 2.33 30.20 14.32
CA ALA A 151 1.73 30.18 12.96
C ALA A 151 2.68 30.67 11.86
N LYS A 152 3.56 31.64 12.16
CA LYS A 152 4.58 32.17 11.23
C LYS A 152 5.67 31.17 10.81
N SER A 153 5.74 30.01 11.46
CA SER A 153 6.74 28.96 11.20
C SER A 153 6.14 27.70 10.58
N LEU A 154 4.82 27.67 10.42
CA LEU A 154 4.09 26.67 9.66
C LEU A 154 4.16 27.03 8.16
N PRO A 155 3.83 26.09 7.25
CA PRO A 155 3.55 26.43 5.87
C PRO A 155 2.54 27.57 5.78
N GLU A 156 2.51 28.30 4.65
CA GLU A 156 1.43 29.29 4.45
C GLU A 156 0.09 28.59 4.65
N PRO A 157 -0.84 29.17 5.43
CA PRO A 157 -2.10 28.52 5.72
C PRO A 157 -2.98 28.56 4.48
N GLU A 158 -2.78 27.58 3.60
CA GLU A 158 -3.90 26.94 2.92
C GLU A 158 -4.84 26.39 4.01
N TYR A 159 -6.12 26.26 3.69
CA TYR A 159 -7.27 26.28 4.62
C TYR A 159 -7.34 25.18 5.73
N PHE A 160 -6.24 24.50 6.05
CA PHE A 160 -6.19 23.23 6.78
C PHE A 160 -5.61 23.30 8.21
N LEU A 161 -5.11 24.46 8.70
CA LEU A 161 -4.47 24.52 10.03
C LEU A 161 -5.38 23.99 11.16
N GLU A 162 -6.66 24.35 11.12
CA GLU A 162 -7.63 23.91 12.14
C GLU A 162 -7.85 22.40 12.05
N GLU A 163 -7.90 21.84 10.84
CA GLU A 163 -8.03 20.40 10.63
C GLU A 163 -6.83 19.63 11.21
N TYR A 164 -5.62 20.10 10.96
CA TYR A 164 -4.40 19.52 11.50
C TYR A 164 -4.29 19.66 13.02
N ARG A 165 -4.68 20.81 13.56
CA ARG A 165 -4.45 21.14 14.98
C ARG A 165 -5.54 20.65 15.91
N ASP A 166 -6.79 20.81 15.49
CA ASP A 166 -7.95 20.71 16.38
C ASP A 166 -8.66 19.36 16.26
N SER A 167 -8.42 18.61 15.19
CA SER A 167 -8.87 17.23 15.04
C SER A 167 -7.77 16.25 15.46
N THR A 168 -8.14 15.16 16.12
CA THR A 168 -7.19 14.13 16.53
C THR A 168 -7.86 12.77 16.55
N SER A 169 -7.26 11.83 15.84
CA SER A 169 -7.75 10.44 15.76
C SER A 169 -6.78 9.51 16.46
N LEU A 170 -7.28 8.67 17.38
CA LEU A 170 -6.55 7.49 17.84
C LEU A 170 -6.63 6.41 16.77
N LEU A 171 -5.50 5.78 16.45
CA LEU A 171 -5.45 4.70 15.47
C LEU A 171 -5.55 3.33 16.13
N SER A 172 -6.28 2.43 15.48
CA SER A 172 -6.28 1.01 15.79
C SER A 172 -6.05 0.18 14.53
N PHE A 173 -5.52 -1.03 14.69
CA PHE A 173 -5.00 -1.81 13.58
C PHE A 173 -5.64 -3.19 13.53
N SER A 174 -6.02 -3.63 12.32
CA SER A 174 -6.56 -4.97 12.10
C SER A 174 -5.94 -5.64 10.85
N PRO A 175 -5.50 -6.91 10.95
CA PRO A 175 -4.91 -7.62 9.81
C PRO A 175 -6.01 -8.09 8.85
N ARG A 176 -5.81 -7.80 7.56
CA ARG A 176 -6.73 -8.15 6.48
C ARG A 176 -5.99 -8.80 5.30
N PHE A 177 -6.75 -9.50 4.47
CA PHE A 177 -6.28 -9.92 3.15
C PHE A 177 -7.38 -9.76 2.11
N ILE A 178 -6.98 -9.58 0.86
CA ILE A 178 -7.89 -9.31 -0.25
C ILE A 178 -7.33 -9.95 -1.52
N PHE A 179 -8.20 -10.16 -2.50
CA PHE A 179 -7.83 -10.57 -3.84
C PHE A 179 -8.12 -9.42 -4.79
N TYR A 180 -7.06 -8.78 -5.30
CA TYR A 180 -7.18 -7.67 -6.24
C TYR A 180 -7.45 -8.20 -7.66
N VAL A 181 -8.64 -8.74 -7.88
CA VAL A 181 -9.02 -9.39 -9.15
C VAL A 181 -10.51 -9.23 -9.41
N ALA A 182 -10.87 -8.97 -10.66
CA ALA A 182 -12.25 -8.91 -11.16
C ALA A 182 -13.12 -7.95 -10.34
N GLY A 183 -12.61 -6.73 -10.12
CA GLY A 183 -13.26 -5.68 -9.34
C GLY A 183 -13.29 -4.35 -10.08
N ASP A 184 -14.25 -3.51 -9.72
CA ASP A 184 -14.38 -2.12 -10.19
C ASP A 184 -13.95 -1.18 -9.06
N ALA A 185 -13.01 -0.29 -9.38
CA ALA A 185 -12.44 0.80 -8.58
C ALA A 185 -11.92 0.43 -7.17
N TYR A 186 -12.69 -0.27 -6.32
CA TYR A 186 -12.33 -0.74 -4.96
C TYR A 186 -13.15 -1.95 -4.48
N ASP A 187 -14.09 -2.45 -5.29
CA ASP A 187 -15.08 -3.46 -4.93
C ASP A 187 -14.67 -4.87 -5.38
N TYR A 188 -14.42 -5.75 -4.41
CA TYR A 188 -14.00 -7.14 -4.62
C TYR A 188 -15.01 -8.13 -4.03
N ARG A 189 -16.28 -7.73 -3.91
CA ARG A 189 -17.36 -8.58 -3.39
C ARG A 189 -17.65 -9.77 -4.27
N ALA A 190 -17.58 -9.61 -5.59
CA ALA A 190 -17.86 -10.68 -6.55
C ALA A 190 -16.89 -11.86 -6.39
N VAL A 191 -15.58 -11.58 -6.42
CA VAL A 191 -14.55 -12.60 -6.16
C VAL A 191 -14.70 -13.20 -4.77
N THR A 192 -14.92 -12.38 -3.73
CA THR A 192 -15.07 -12.87 -2.35
C THR A 192 -16.25 -13.83 -2.20
N ALA A 193 -17.38 -13.54 -2.85
CA ALA A 193 -18.57 -14.40 -2.84
C ALA A 193 -18.37 -15.72 -3.59
N ALA A 194 -17.46 -15.77 -4.56
CA ALA A 194 -17.14 -16.98 -5.32
C ALA A 194 -16.22 -17.96 -4.56
N LEU A 195 -15.52 -17.50 -3.52
CA LEU A 195 -14.55 -18.32 -2.79
C LEU A 195 -15.21 -19.40 -1.93
N PRO A 196 -14.69 -20.65 -1.92
CA PRO A 196 -15.11 -21.68 -0.98
C PRO A 196 -14.87 -21.26 0.48
N ALA A 197 -15.86 -21.46 1.35
CA ALA A 197 -15.75 -21.09 2.77
C ALA A 197 -14.57 -21.79 3.49
N ASP A 198 -14.26 -23.03 3.11
CA ASP A 198 -13.14 -23.78 3.68
C ASP A 198 -11.78 -23.18 3.27
N LEU A 199 -11.66 -22.72 2.02
CA LEU A 199 -10.46 -22.00 1.56
C LEU A 199 -10.26 -20.71 2.35
N VAL A 200 -11.32 -19.90 2.48
CA VAL A 200 -11.28 -18.64 3.25
C VAL A 200 -10.83 -18.92 4.69
N LYS A 201 -11.42 -19.91 5.34
CA LYS A 201 -11.06 -20.27 6.71
C LYS A 201 -9.60 -20.71 6.85
N GLU A 202 -9.07 -21.47 5.91
CA GLU A 202 -7.66 -21.87 5.91
C GLU A 202 -6.72 -20.67 5.69
N LEU A 203 -7.07 -19.76 4.78
CA LEU A 203 -6.33 -18.51 4.55
C LEU A 203 -6.32 -17.62 5.80
N GLU A 204 -7.48 -17.46 6.46
CA GLU A 204 -7.57 -16.71 7.72
C GLU A 204 -6.64 -17.27 8.80
N ASN A 205 -6.50 -18.61 8.86
CA ASN A 205 -5.59 -19.25 9.80
C ASN A 205 -4.12 -19.04 9.43
N ILE A 206 -3.77 -19.15 8.15
CA ILE A 206 -2.38 -18.98 7.68
C ILE A 206 -1.92 -17.54 7.89
N LEU A 207 -2.75 -16.58 7.51
CA LEU A 207 -2.42 -15.16 7.53
C LEU A 207 -2.74 -14.49 8.86
N SER A 208 -3.48 -15.17 9.76
CA SER A 208 -4.00 -14.59 11.01
C SER A 208 -4.78 -13.30 10.75
N ALA A 209 -5.55 -13.27 9.66
CA ALA A 209 -6.18 -12.09 9.09
C ALA A 209 -7.58 -12.40 8.60
N LYS A 210 -8.43 -11.38 8.46
CA LYS A 210 -9.78 -11.52 7.90
C LYS A 210 -9.81 -11.15 6.43
N ILE A 211 -10.60 -11.87 5.64
CA ILE A 211 -10.84 -11.47 4.25
C ILE A 211 -11.54 -10.11 4.24
N SER A 212 -11.16 -9.26 3.28
CA SER A 212 -11.86 -8.03 2.93
C SER A 212 -12.42 -8.15 1.52
N ASP A 213 -13.57 -7.54 1.31
CA ASP A 213 -14.23 -7.36 0.02
C ASP A 213 -14.16 -5.91 -0.47
N TRP A 214 -13.51 -5.03 0.30
CA TRP A 214 -13.30 -3.62 0.02
C TRP A 214 -11.85 -3.23 0.26
N ASN A 215 -11.32 -2.34 -0.57
CA ASN A 215 -9.96 -1.80 -0.41
C ASN A 215 -9.99 -0.48 0.38
N PRO A 216 -9.56 -0.45 1.65
CA PRO A 216 -9.68 0.74 2.51
C PRO A 216 -8.53 1.72 2.27
N SER A 217 -8.79 3.01 2.27
CA SER A 217 -7.78 4.05 2.00
C SER A 217 -6.72 4.25 3.08
N LEU A 218 -6.96 3.87 4.34
CA LEU A 218 -5.97 4.03 5.41
C LEU A 218 -5.35 2.68 5.80
N ARG A 219 -4.09 2.41 5.40
CA ARG A 219 -3.45 1.10 5.65
C ARG A 219 -1.92 1.10 5.66
N ILE A 220 -1.36 -0.03 6.11
CA ILE A 220 0.05 -0.45 5.97
C ILE A 220 0.08 -1.72 5.12
N PHE A 221 1.10 -1.88 4.26
CA PHE A 221 1.20 -2.94 3.26
C PHE A 221 0.05 -2.97 2.25
N GLY A 222 0.10 -3.94 1.34
CA GLY A 222 -0.87 -4.10 0.26
C GLY A 222 -0.51 -3.34 -1.00
N ARG A 223 -1.46 -3.27 -1.93
CA ARG A 223 -1.36 -2.49 -3.17
C ARG A 223 -1.66 -1.02 -2.84
N PRO A 224 -0.88 -0.01 -3.26
CA PRO A 224 -1.25 1.42 -3.19
C PRO A 224 -2.54 1.75 -3.98
N LEU A 225 -3.30 2.81 -3.62
CA LEU A 225 -4.51 3.21 -4.38
C LEU A 225 -4.21 4.38 -5.30
N PHE A 226 -4.61 4.25 -6.55
CA PHE A 226 -4.47 5.31 -7.55
C PHE A 226 -5.84 5.73 -8.09
N TRP A 227 -6.02 7.03 -8.34
CA TRP A 227 -7.32 7.59 -8.73
C TRP A 227 -7.65 7.44 -10.22
N GLN A 228 -6.66 7.47 -11.11
CA GLN A 228 -6.86 7.51 -12.57
C GLN A 228 -6.08 6.45 -13.35
N GLY A 229 -5.92 5.26 -12.78
CA GLY A 229 -5.16 4.21 -13.46
C GLY A 229 -3.69 4.56 -13.65
N GLU A 230 -3.13 5.42 -12.78
CA GLU A 230 -1.69 5.73 -12.79
C GLU A 230 -0.82 4.48 -12.53
N ASP A 231 -1.42 3.40 -12.03
CA ASP A 231 -0.79 2.09 -11.93
C ASP A 231 -1.22 1.11 -13.02
N GLU A 232 -1.88 1.54 -14.10
CA GLU A 232 -2.27 0.68 -15.21
C GLU A 232 -1.09 0.40 -16.15
N GLU A 233 -0.91 -0.87 -16.48
CA GLU A 233 0.12 -1.31 -17.43
C GLU A 233 -0.27 -0.85 -18.85
N GLY A 234 0.60 -0.06 -19.50
CA GLY A 234 0.39 0.43 -20.87
C GLY A 234 -0.18 1.84 -21.01
N PHE A 235 -0.53 2.51 -19.92
CA PHE A 235 -0.93 3.94 -19.94
C PHE A 235 0.26 4.92 -19.77
N GLY A 236 1.47 4.41 -19.47
CA GLY A 236 2.60 5.23 -19.02
C GLY A 236 3.72 5.52 -20.02
N ASP A 237 3.78 4.87 -21.18
CA ASP A 237 4.84 5.09 -22.19
C ASP A 237 4.26 5.18 -23.62
N GLY A 238 2.99 5.57 -23.74
CA GLY A 238 2.44 6.01 -25.01
C GLY A 238 3.03 7.37 -25.32
N ASP A 239 4.10 7.36 -26.10
CA ASP A 239 4.70 8.51 -26.76
C ASP A 239 3.70 9.67 -26.88
N ASP A 240 4.07 10.83 -26.34
CA ASP A 240 3.77 12.11 -26.96
C ASP A 240 4.38 12.12 -28.38
N GLU A 241 4.04 11.15 -29.23
CA GLU A 241 4.11 11.29 -30.67
C GLU A 241 3.10 12.39 -30.96
N ASP A 242 3.66 13.61 -30.94
CA ASP A 242 3.23 14.75 -31.71
C ASP A 242 2.28 14.25 -32.80
N PHE A 243 0.99 14.53 -32.63
CA PHE A 243 0.03 14.57 -33.73
C PHE A 243 0.50 15.70 -34.66
N ASP A 244 1.64 15.48 -35.33
CA ASP A 244 2.02 16.17 -36.54
C ASP A 244 1.06 15.66 -37.60
N ASP A 245 -0.02 16.43 -37.78
CA ASP A 245 -0.84 16.47 -38.98
C ASP A 245 0.05 16.74 -40.21
N GLU A 246 0.90 15.79 -40.64
CA GLU A 246 1.60 15.88 -41.91
C GLU A 246 1.60 14.54 -42.67
N ASP A 247 0.76 14.57 -43.70
CA ASP A 247 0.99 14.08 -45.06
C ASP A 247 0.72 12.61 -45.41
N GLU A 248 -0.25 12.48 -46.31
CA GLU A 248 -0.49 11.32 -47.16
C GLU A 248 0.78 10.99 -47.96
N GLY A 249 1.39 9.84 -47.67
CA GLY A 249 2.50 9.31 -48.45
C GLY A 249 2.50 7.79 -48.46
N ASP A 250 1.92 7.22 -49.51
CA ASP A 250 2.06 5.81 -49.91
C ASP A 250 3.54 5.36 -49.87
N ASP A 251 3.85 4.27 -49.13
CA ASP A 251 4.92 3.37 -49.58
C ASP A 251 4.73 1.94 -49.05
N ASP A 252 4.69 1.00 -49.99
CA ASP A 252 4.58 -0.44 -49.80
C ASP A 252 5.95 -1.03 -49.40
N GLY A 253 6.01 -1.81 -48.30
CA GLY A 253 7.27 -2.44 -47.90
C GLY A 253 7.11 -3.64 -46.96
N ASP A 254 6.85 -4.82 -47.54
CA ASP A 254 6.96 -6.14 -46.92
C ASP A 254 8.26 -6.33 -46.11
N SER A 255 8.14 -6.69 -44.83
CA SER A 255 9.23 -7.39 -44.12
C SER A 255 8.70 -8.27 -42.99
N GLN A 256 8.73 -9.58 -43.23
CA GLN A 256 8.54 -10.62 -42.21
C GLN A 256 9.82 -10.75 -41.38
N CYS A 257 9.68 -10.70 -40.05
CA CYS A 257 10.69 -11.21 -39.12
C CYS A 257 10.04 -12.17 -38.12
N GLU A 258 10.27 -13.45 -38.35
CA GLU A 258 10.09 -14.52 -37.36
C GLU A 258 11.26 -14.45 -36.36
N SER A 259 10.97 -14.48 -35.06
CA SER A 259 11.97 -14.87 -34.07
C SER A 259 11.34 -15.76 -33.01
N ASP A 260 11.59 -17.05 -33.15
CA ASP A 260 11.48 -18.07 -32.11
C ASP A 260 12.33 -17.66 -30.92
N THR A 261 11.73 -17.62 -29.72
CA THR A 261 12.49 -17.55 -28.47
C THR A 261 12.11 -18.75 -27.62
N GLU A 262 13.04 -19.69 -27.52
CA GLU A 262 12.99 -20.83 -26.62
C GLU A 262 13.04 -20.31 -25.17
N VAL A 263 12.07 -20.73 -24.36
CA VAL A 263 11.98 -20.40 -22.93
C VAL A 263 12.80 -21.45 -22.18
N ASP A 264 13.98 -21.07 -21.72
CA ASP A 264 14.76 -21.83 -20.75
C ASP A 264 14.11 -21.67 -19.37
N GLU A 265 13.58 -22.78 -18.85
CA GLU A 265 13.23 -22.96 -17.44
C GLU A 265 14.52 -23.12 -16.62
N GLU A 266 14.62 -22.35 -15.53
CA GLU A 266 15.38 -22.59 -14.26
C GLU A 266 16.06 -21.30 -13.77
N ASP A 267 15.60 -20.72 -12.64
CA ASP A 267 16.33 -20.84 -11.36
C ASP A 267 15.82 -19.92 -10.24
N ASP A 268 16.02 -20.43 -9.02
CA ASP A 268 15.53 -20.04 -7.69
C ASP A 268 16.19 -18.74 -7.14
N GLU A 269 15.91 -17.57 -7.75
CA GLU A 269 16.40 -16.24 -7.30
C GLU A 269 15.55 -15.56 -6.20
N SER A 270 14.82 -16.32 -5.37
CA SER A 270 13.80 -15.72 -4.50
C SER A 270 14.32 -14.92 -3.29
N ASP A 271 15.55 -15.13 -2.81
CA ASP A 271 16.08 -14.44 -1.62
C ASP A 271 16.68 -13.06 -1.94
N GLY A 272 17.22 -12.85 -3.15
CA GLY A 272 17.78 -11.56 -3.56
C GLY A 272 16.70 -10.52 -3.89
N MET A 273 15.63 -10.95 -4.56
CA MET A 273 14.54 -10.06 -4.98
C MET A 273 13.66 -9.59 -3.81
N ALA A 274 13.63 -10.32 -2.69
CA ALA A 274 12.84 -9.93 -1.52
C ALA A 274 13.45 -8.77 -0.72
N GLU A 275 14.76 -8.52 -0.83
CA GLU A 275 15.43 -7.43 -0.09
C GLU A 275 15.30 -6.06 -0.77
N ASP A 276 15.17 -6.03 -2.10
CA ASP A 276 15.12 -4.79 -2.90
C ASP A 276 13.69 -4.30 -3.17
N ARG A 277 12.66 -4.99 -2.67
CA ARG A 277 11.26 -4.55 -2.85
C ARG A 277 10.94 -3.33 -1.99
N SER A 278 10.15 -2.40 -2.54
CA SER A 278 9.52 -1.32 -1.79
C SER A 278 8.34 -1.84 -0.97
N ILE A 279 8.22 -1.31 0.25
CA ILE A 279 7.18 -1.64 1.22
C ILE A 279 6.32 -0.40 1.44
N LEU A 280 5.00 -0.53 1.24
CA LEU A 280 4.04 0.51 1.61
C LEU A 280 3.94 0.59 3.14
N MET A 281 4.53 1.62 3.72
CA MET A 281 4.54 1.85 5.17
C MET A 281 3.28 2.54 5.68
N PHE A 282 2.70 3.40 4.86
CA PHE A 282 1.54 4.20 5.19
C PHE A 282 0.88 4.66 3.90
N HIS A 283 -0.44 4.61 3.89
CA HIS A 283 -1.28 5.07 2.80
C HIS A 283 -2.51 5.71 3.40
N ASP A 284 -2.96 6.82 2.81
CA ASP A 284 -4.11 7.59 3.25
C ASP A 284 -4.70 8.40 2.09
N GLU A 285 -5.97 8.76 2.20
CA GLU A 285 -6.62 9.79 1.39
C GLU A 285 -6.11 11.17 1.82
N TYR A 286 -5.68 11.97 0.86
CA TYR A 286 -5.15 13.31 1.12
C TYR A 286 -5.61 14.30 0.06
N GLY A 287 -6.42 15.27 0.45
CA GLY A 287 -7.01 16.24 -0.47
C GLY A 287 -7.91 15.57 -1.51
N GLU A 288 -7.58 15.72 -2.79
CA GLU A 288 -8.28 15.08 -3.91
C GLU A 288 -7.60 13.79 -4.38
N GLY A 289 -6.59 13.31 -3.64
CA GLY A 289 -5.75 12.19 -4.03
C GLY A 289 -5.46 11.20 -2.91
N ASN A 290 -4.43 10.39 -3.14
CA ASN A 290 -3.89 9.44 -2.19
C ASN A 290 -2.40 9.69 -1.99
N ILE A 291 -1.95 9.65 -0.74
CA ILE A 291 -0.53 9.64 -0.41
C ILE A 291 -0.06 8.21 -0.17
N HIS A 292 1.18 7.95 -0.56
CA HIS A 292 1.85 6.68 -0.35
C HIS A 292 3.23 6.92 0.21
N ILE A 293 3.52 6.34 1.37
CA ILE A 293 4.86 6.38 1.96
C ILE A 293 5.47 5.00 1.81
N PHE A 294 6.56 4.93 1.06
CA PHE A 294 7.29 3.70 0.77
C PHE A 294 8.67 3.71 1.41
N ILE A 295 9.26 2.53 1.52
CA ILE A 295 10.66 2.35 1.87
C ILE A 295 11.16 1.00 1.32
N GLY A 296 12.46 0.89 1.03
CA GLY A 296 13.05 -0.42 0.77
C GLY A 296 12.95 -1.35 1.99
N ALA A 297 12.59 -2.62 1.77
CA ALA A 297 12.44 -3.60 2.86
C ALA A 297 13.70 -3.73 3.73
N LYS A 298 14.88 -3.66 3.09
CA LYS A 298 16.18 -3.66 3.77
C LYS A 298 16.39 -2.44 4.66
N ASP A 299 16.06 -1.25 4.19
CA ASP A 299 16.23 -0.01 4.94
C ASP A 299 15.24 0.08 6.10
N LEU A 300 14.01 -0.41 5.91
CA LEU A 300 13.02 -0.55 6.98
C LEU A 300 13.52 -1.43 8.12
N ARG A 301 14.04 -2.62 7.79
CA ARG A 301 14.61 -3.54 8.79
C ARG A 301 15.80 -2.93 9.54
N GLN A 302 16.55 -2.05 8.89
CA GLN A 302 17.69 -1.35 9.46
C GLN A 302 17.30 -0.06 10.21
N GLY A 303 16.02 0.31 10.24
CA GLY A 303 15.53 1.53 10.88
C GLY A 303 15.95 2.81 10.15
N LYS A 304 16.34 2.72 8.87
CA LYS A 304 16.77 3.85 8.04
C LYS A 304 15.58 4.57 7.39
N LEU A 305 14.64 5.04 8.21
CA LEU A 305 13.42 5.68 7.67
C LEU A 305 13.68 7.02 6.95
N SER A 306 14.89 7.55 7.00
CA SER A 306 15.29 8.67 6.13
C SER A 306 15.31 8.30 4.64
N GLU A 307 15.35 7.02 4.31
CA GLU A 307 15.25 6.50 2.95
C GLU A 307 13.79 6.29 2.51
N ALA A 308 12.82 6.58 3.39
CA ALA A 308 11.43 6.56 3.00
C ALA A 308 11.17 7.65 1.95
N TYR A 309 10.35 7.34 0.96
CA TYR A 309 9.95 8.26 -0.09
C TYR A 309 8.44 8.29 -0.22
N VAL A 310 7.94 9.41 -0.74
CA VAL A 310 6.51 9.65 -0.90
C VAL A 310 6.17 9.59 -2.38
N SER A 311 5.03 9.01 -2.71
CA SER A 311 4.34 9.32 -3.96
C SER A 311 2.94 9.82 -3.67
N TYR A 312 2.38 10.56 -4.62
CA TYR A 312 1.03 11.09 -4.58
C TYR A 312 0.31 10.65 -5.86
N SER A 313 -0.95 10.27 -5.73
CA SER A 313 -1.84 9.94 -6.84
C SER A 313 -3.07 10.83 -6.79
N GLY A 314 -3.25 11.69 -7.79
CA GLY A 314 -4.28 12.74 -7.79
C GLY A 314 -5.32 12.56 -8.89
N THR A 315 -6.30 13.45 -8.89
CA THR A 315 -7.24 13.66 -10.00
C THR A 315 -6.73 14.67 -11.02
#